data_AF-A0A356FD56-F1
#
_entry.id   AF-A0A356FD56-F1
#
_cell.length_a   1.000
_cell.length_b   1.000
_cell.length_c   1.000
_cell.angle_alpha   90.00
_cell.angle_beta   90.00
_cell.angle_gamma   90.00
#
_symmetry.space_group_name_H-M   'P 1'
#
loop_
_entity.id
_entity.type
_entity.pdbx_description
1 polymer ?
#
loop_
_entity_poly.entity_id
_entity_poly.type
_entity_poly.pdbx_seq_one_letter_code
_entity_poly.pdbx_strand_id
1 'polypeptide(L)'
;GGIYYIGVSSFGAGAAGGFALNAVCESGDNFCVQCRVDTISPQQTLNGTLGISECTLPPFEQLIEVYAFRVDEFFEGRISVASENFDPSVALFNDLCDEVSFNDNCGAGTDSACLNLRLEAGSYSIVVSSEEPGAAGGFSLTLASTDETDVFSRGDGNGDGSLELTDGIIVLNYLFTGGEAPGCMEAADSDNDGQISLTDAVLILSYLFQGGNAPALPGPPGVNTGCGPDTDVPGSPGDLGCDSYSGCN
;
A
#
# COMPACT_ATOMS: atom_id res chain seq x y z
N GLY A 1 -8.89 3.12 -13.80
CA GLY A 1 -9.41 2.92 -15.18
C GLY A 1 -10.89 3.23 -15.22
N GLY A 2 -11.32 4.19 -16.05
CA GLY A 2 -12.69 4.72 -16.07
C GLY A 2 -13.52 4.34 -17.30
N ILE A 3 -14.80 4.74 -17.29
CA ILE A 3 -15.71 4.59 -18.44
C ILE A 3 -15.59 5.83 -19.34
N TYR A 4 -15.27 5.62 -20.61
CA TYR A 4 -15.17 6.67 -21.63
C TYR A 4 -16.33 6.59 -22.62
N TYR A 5 -16.84 7.75 -23.04
CA TYR A 5 -17.93 7.87 -24.02
C TYR A 5 -17.43 8.57 -25.29
N ILE A 6 -17.55 7.90 -26.44
CA ILE A 6 -17.16 8.45 -27.74
C ILE A 6 -18.42 8.79 -28.53
N GLY A 7 -18.61 10.07 -28.84
CA GLY A 7 -19.71 10.56 -29.67
C GLY A 7 -19.25 10.85 -31.09
N VAL A 8 -19.90 10.26 -32.10
CA VAL A 8 -19.67 10.56 -33.52
C VAL A 8 -20.79 11.46 -34.02
N SER A 9 -20.45 12.59 -34.66
CA SER A 9 -21.42 13.54 -35.21
C SER A 9 -20.99 14.05 -36.58
N SER A 10 -21.94 14.64 -37.32
CA SER A 10 -21.68 15.27 -38.62
C SER A 10 -21.81 16.78 -38.55
N PHE A 11 -20.91 17.50 -39.24
CA PHE A 11 -20.98 18.96 -39.36
C PHE A 11 -22.23 19.45 -40.13
N GLY A 12 -22.70 18.67 -41.11
CA GLY A 12 -23.89 18.99 -41.90
C GLY A 12 -25.18 18.65 -41.15
N ALA A 13 -26.11 19.62 -41.06
CA ALA A 13 -27.45 19.37 -40.53
C ALA A 13 -28.19 18.36 -41.42
N GLY A 14 -28.66 17.26 -40.81
CA GLY A 14 -29.40 16.21 -41.50
C GLY A 14 -28.55 15.22 -42.30
N ALA A 15 -27.22 15.28 -42.20
CA ALA A 15 -26.35 14.29 -42.82
C ALA A 15 -26.40 12.95 -42.05
N ALA A 16 -26.47 11.84 -42.79
CA ALA A 16 -26.45 10.48 -42.25
C ALA A 16 -25.60 9.58 -43.16
N GLY A 17 -24.88 8.64 -42.57
CA GLY A 17 -24.01 7.70 -43.28
C GLY A 17 -23.42 6.64 -42.35
N GLY A 18 -22.88 5.57 -42.94
CA GLY A 18 -22.13 4.56 -42.19
C GLY A 18 -20.77 5.09 -41.74
N PHE A 19 -20.36 4.75 -40.53
CA PHE A 19 -19.03 5.03 -40.00
C PHE A 19 -18.42 3.75 -39.44
N ALA A 20 -17.09 3.71 -39.39
CA ALA A 20 -16.36 2.70 -38.64
C ALA A 20 -15.56 3.43 -37.56
N LEU A 21 -15.74 3.02 -36.30
CA LEU A 21 -14.91 3.45 -35.20
C LEU A 21 -13.87 2.37 -34.95
N ASN A 22 -12.59 2.73 -34.97
CA ASN A 22 -11.50 1.86 -34.52
C ASN A 22 -10.87 2.51 -33.30
N ALA A 23 -10.93 1.83 -32.16
CA ALA A 23 -10.26 2.25 -30.93
C ALA A 23 -9.11 1.28 -30.68
N VAL A 24 -7.88 1.78 -30.75
CA VAL A 24 -6.68 1.02 -30.42
C VAL A 24 -6.19 1.53 -29.07
N CYS A 25 -6.01 0.62 -28.12
CA CYS A 25 -5.30 0.93 -26.90
C CYS A 25 -3.81 0.93 -27.25
N GLU A 26 -3.29 2.07 -27.67
CA GLU A 26 -1.85 2.27 -27.75
C GLU A 26 -1.40 2.57 -26.33
N SER A 27 -0.72 1.63 -25.66
CA SER A 27 0.20 2.02 -24.60
C SER A 27 1.15 3.00 -25.29
N GLY A 28 1.03 4.30 -25.00
CA GLY A 28 1.84 5.29 -25.68
C GLY A 28 3.31 4.85 -25.63
N ASP A 29 4.03 5.01 -26.74
CA ASP A 29 5.49 4.95 -26.76
C ASP A 29 6.01 6.06 -25.84
N ASN A 30 5.94 5.82 -24.54
CA ASN A 30 6.31 6.74 -23.49
C ASN A 30 7.26 6.03 -22.52
N PHE A 31 8.06 6.83 -21.82
CA PHE A 31 9.09 6.29 -20.95
C PHE A 31 8.49 5.54 -19.74
N CYS A 32 7.27 5.88 -19.28
CA CYS A 32 6.61 5.18 -18.18
C CYS A 32 6.35 3.68 -18.47
N VAL A 33 6.21 3.32 -19.74
CA VAL A 33 6.08 1.92 -20.19
C VAL A 33 7.42 1.36 -20.66
N GLN A 34 8.16 2.12 -21.48
CA GLN A 34 9.38 1.64 -22.12
C GLN A 34 10.57 1.47 -21.16
N CYS A 35 10.66 2.32 -20.14
CA CYS A 35 11.76 2.34 -19.17
C CYS A 35 11.44 1.61 -17.87
N ARG A 36 10.34 0.84 -17.85
CA ARG A 36 9.91 0.13 -16.65
C ARG A 36 10.90 -0.98 -16.30
N VAL A 37 11.47 -0.84 -15.12
CA VAL A 37 12.41 -1.81 -14.54
C VAL A 37 11.64 -2.92 -13.84
N ASP A 38 10.72 -2.55 -12.95
CA ASP A 38 9.97 -3.50 -12.13
C ASP A 38 8.64 -2.91 -11.63
N THR A 39 7.90 -3.70 -10.87
CA THR A 39 6.73 -3.28 -10.09
C THR A 39 7.04 -3.25 -8.60
N ILE A 40 6.43 -2.32 -7.87
CA ILE A 40 6.46 -2.26 -6.42
C ILE A 40 5.03 -2.30 -5.87
N SER A 41 4.83 -3.03 -4.77
CA SER A 41 3.57 -3.09 -4.04
C SER A 41 3.57 -2.13 -2.85
N PRO A 42 2.41 -1.70 -2.35
CA PRO A 42 2.31 -1.05 -1.04
C PRO A 42 3.03 -1.86 0.05
N GLN A 43 3.62 -1.16 1.02
CA GLN A 43 4.44 -1.69 2.11
C GLN A 43 5.73 -2.42 1.68
N GLN A 44 6.17 -2.23 0.45
CA GLN A 44 7.39 -2.84 -0.05
C GLN A 44 8.58 -1.88 -0.05
N THR A 45 9.75 -2.45 0.21
CA THR A 45 11.06 -1.83 -0.03
C THR A 45 11.83 -2.63 -1.06
N LEU A 46 12.38 -1.97 -2.06
CA LEU A 46 13.19 -2.54 -3.13
C LEU A 46 14.56 -1.86 -3.18
N ASN A 47 15.59 -2.61 -3.57
CA ASN A 47 16.90 -2.07 -3.91
C ASN A 47 17.01 -1.95 -5.42
N GLY A 48 17.38 -0.76 -5.91
CA GLY A 48 17.56 -0.45 -7.32
C GLY A 48 18.97 0.03 -7.65
N THR A 49 19.24 0.23 -8.94
CA THR A 49 20.48 0.85 -9.42
C THR A 49 20.15 1.84 -10.51
N LEU A 50 20.48 3.11 -10.28
CA LEU A 50 20.29 4.19 -11.25
C LEU A 50 21.29 4.02 -12.41
N GLY A 51 20.78 3.98 -13.64
CA GLY A 51 21.53 3.79 -14.87
C GLY A 51 21.51 2.36 -15.42
N ILE A 52 20.73 1.44 -14.84
CA ILE A 52 20.64 0.06 -15.31
C ILE A 52 19.76 -0.07 -16.56
N SER A 53 18.72 0.76 -16.70
CA SER A 53 17.85 0.76 -17.88
C SER A 53 18.44 1.55 -19.05
N GLU A 54 19.49 2.33 -18.81
CA GLU A 54 20.05 3.33 -19.74
C GLU A 54 19.01 4.38 -20.20
N CYS A 55 17.85 4.45 -19.53
CA CYS A 55 16.81 5.41 -19.87
C CYS A 55 17.16 6.80 -19.39
N THR A 56 16.77 7.79 -20.19
CA THR A 56 17.01 9.20 -19.89
C THR A 56 15.79 10.06 -20.16
N LEU A 57 15.65 11.16 -19.41
CA LEU A 57 14.66 12.19 -19.68
C LEU A 57 15.27 13.39 -20.43
N PRO A 58 14.64 13.85 -21.52
CA PRO A 58 14.94 15.15 -22.10
C PRO A 58 14.61 16.29 -21.11
N PRO A 59 15.25 17.47 -21.20
CA PRO A 59 16.23 17.86 -22.22
C PRO A 59 17.69 17.59 -21.83
N PHE A 60 17.96 17.12 -20.61
CA PHE A 60 19.31 17.02 -20.05
C PHE A 60 19.90 15.61 -20.03
N GLU A 61 19.25 14.65 -20.70
CA GLU A 61 19.66 13.24 -20.71
C GLU A 61 19.86 12.67 -19.30
N GLN A 62 19.02 13.11 -18.36
CA GLN A 62 19.10 12.72 -16.96
C GLN A 62 18.70 11.25 -16.83
N LEU A 63 19.55 10.41 -16.23
CA LEU A 63 19.26 8.99 -16.04
C LEU A 63 18.02 8.81 -15.17
N ILE A 64 17.19 7.85 -15.52
CA ILE A 64 15.97 7.50 -14.78
C ILE A 64 15.81 6.01 -14.61
N GLU A 65 15.15 5.61 -13.53
CA GLU A 65 14.61 4.27 -13.37
C GLU A 65 13.12 4.34 -13.04
N VAL A 66 12.32 3.53 -13.73
CA VAL A 66 10.85 3.57 -13.62
C VAL A 66 10.32 2.31 -12.95
N TYR A 67 9.54 2.50 -11.89
CA TYR A 67 8.84 1.44 -11.18
C TYR A 67 7.33 1.67 -11.27
N ALA A 68 6.57 0.62 -11.53
CA ALA A 68 5.12 0.73 -11.60
C ALA A 68 4.45 0.22 -10.32
N PHE A 69 3.35 0.84 -9.92
CA PHE A 69 2.45 0.27 -8.92
C PHE A 69 0.99 0.54 -9.29
N ARG A 70 0.10 -0.24 -8.69
CA ARG A 70 -1.34 -0.16 -8.89
C ARG A 70 -2.03 0.21 -7.59
N VAL A 71 -2.98 1.13 -7.69
CA VAL A 71 -3.93 1.47 -6.63
C VAL A 71 -5.28 0.89 -7.06
N ASP A 72 -5.84 -0.02 -6.27
CA ASP A 72 -7.09 -0.69 -6.63
C ASP A 72 -8.34 0.16 -6.29
N GLU A 73 -8.32 0.84 -5.14
CA GLU A 73 -9.40 1.75 -4.73
C GLU A 73 -8.87 3.13 -4.35
N PHE A 74 -7.97 3.16 -3.38
CA PHE A 74 -7.41 4.37 -2.81
C PHE A 74 -6.05 4.06 -2.18
N PHE A 75 -5.17 5.06 -2.11
CA PHE A 75 -3.87 4.95 -1.45
C PHE A 75 -3.52 6.28 -0.81
N GLU A 76 -3.38 6.30 0.51
CA GLU A 76 -2.67 7.33 1.26
C GLU A 76 -1.33 6.76 1.73
N GLY A 77 -0.25 7.53 1.60
CA GLY A 77 1.06 7.01 1.96
C GLY A 77 2.24 7.88 1.57
N ARG A 78 3.42 7.28 1.56
CA ARG A 78 4.68 7.93 1.25
C ARG A 78 5.55 7.08 0.34
N ILE A 79 6.03 7.67 -0.74
CA ILE A 79 7.17 7.16 -1.50
C ILE A 79 8.44 7.76 -0.91
N SER A 80 9.47 6.95 -0.66
CA SER A 80 10.79 7.42 -0.23
C SER A 80 11.90 6.74 -1.03
N VAL A 81 12.89 7.54 -1.44
CA VAL A 81 14.11 7.09 -2.10
C VAL A 81 15.28 7.54 -1.25
N ALA A 82 16.24 6.65 -0.99
CA ALA A 82 17.49 6.97 -0.31
C ALA A 82 18.68 6.37 -1.06
N SER A 83 19.79 7.11 -1.14
CA SER A 83 21.03 6.63 -1.74
C SER A 83 22.24 7.18 -1.00
N GLU A 84 23.29 6.37 -0.88
CA GLU A 84 24.62 6.83 -0.44
C GLU A 84 25.52 7.20 -1.62
N ASN A 85 25.06 6.98 -2.86
CA ASN A 85 25.86 7.14 -4.07
C ASN A 85 25.58 8.45 -4.81
N PHE A 86 24.40 9.04 -4.63
CA PHE A 86 23.97 10.25 -5.32
C PHE A 86 22.86 10.95 -4.52
N ASP A 87 22.64 12.25 -4.80
CA ASP A 87 21.50 12.99 -4.26
C ASP A 87 20.24 12.66 -5.09
N PRO A 88 19.26 11.90 -4.55
CA PRO A 88 18.16 11.38 -5.34
C PRO A 88 17.07 12.42 -5.56
N SER A 89 16.31 12.24 -6.63
CA SER A 89 14.99 12.87 -6.77
C SER A 89 13.95 11.88 -7.23
N VAL A 90 12.69 12.15 -6.88
CA VAL A 90 11.57 11.24 -7.18
C VAL A 90 10.39 12.00 -7.76
N ALA A 91 9.86 11.47 -8.86
CA ALA A 91 8.62 11.91 -9.47
C ALA A 91 7.60 10.78 -9.52
N LEU A 92 6.32 11.16 -9.51
CA LEU A 92 5.18 10.28 -9.72
C LEU A 92 4.46 10.68 -11.00
N PHE A 93 4.16 9.71 -11.84
CA PHE A 93 3.39 9.87 -13.08
C PHE A 93 2.12 9.02 -13.05
N ASN A 94 1.06 9.49 -13.71
CA ASN A 94 -0.19 8.75 -13.86
C ASN A 94 -0.15 7.75 -15.04
N ASP A 95 -1.28 7.12 -15.35
CA ASP A 95 -1.42 6.13 -16.41
C ASP A 95 -1.25 6.71 -17.83
N LEU A 96 -1.42 8.02 -17.98
CA LEU A 96 -1.15 8.76 -19.21
C LEU A 96 0.32 9.22 -19.33
N CYS A 97 1.15 8.91 -18.33
CA CYS A 97 2.53 9.38 -18.21
C CYS A 97 2.62 10.92 -18.08
N ASP A 98 1.62 11.54 -17.45
CA ASP A 98 1.68 12.93 -17.00
C ASP A 98 2.20 13.00 -15.56
N GLU A 99 3.06 13.97 -15.28
CA GLU A 99 3.61 14.18 -13.93
C GLU A 99 2.50 14.61 -12.95
N VAL A 100 2.40 13.89 -11.85
CA VAL A 100 1.46 14.14 -10.75
C VAL A 100 2.14 14.89 -9.62
N SER A 101 3.38 14.51 -9.29
CA SER A 101 4.13 15.09 -8.18
C SER A 101 5.63 14.86 -8.35
N PHE A 102 6.44 15.76 -7.80
CA PHE A 102 7.90 15.67 -7.80
C PHE A 102 8.45 16.27 -6.51
N ASN A 103 9.50 15.65 -5.99
CA ASN A 103 10.26 16.18 -4.86
C ASN A 103 11.66 15.56 -4.81
N ASP A 104 12.62 16.35 -4.35
CA ASP A 104 14.04 16.01 -4.29
C ASP A 104 14.56 15.83 -2.86
N ASN A 105 13.78 16.18 -1.84
CA ASN A 105 14.23 16.09 -0.45
C ASN A 105 13.17 15.58 0.53
N CYS A 106 13.58 14.83 1.54
CA CYS A 106 12.72 14.51 2.69
C CYS A 106 12.90 15.42 3.89
N GLY A 107 13.97 16.20 3.87
CA GLY A 107 14.36 17.16 4.88
C GLY A 107 15.62 17.88 4.40
N ALA A 108 15.97 19.00 5.04
CA ALA A 108 17.15 19.75 4.66
C ALA A 108 18.43 18.92 4.93
N GLY A 109 19.23 18.67 3.89
CA GLY A 109 20.54 18.02 3.99
C GLY A 109 20.50 16.50 4.14
N THR A 110 19.46 15.85 3.64
CA THR A 110 19.35 14.38 3.58
C THR A 110 19.62 13.89 2.16
N ASP A 111 20.39 12.81 1.99
CA ASP A 111 20.56 12.11 0.70
C ASP A 111 19.32 11.23 0.39
N SER A 112 18.13 11.86 0.43
CA SER A 112 16.85 11.17 0.30
C SER A 112 15.75 12.09 -0.21
N ALA A 113 14.87 11.54 -1.07
CA ALA A 113 13.73 12.22 -1.67
C ALA A 113 12.42 11.48 -1.38
N CYS A 114 11.31 12.19 -1.22
CA CYS A 114 10.03 11.55 -0.91
C CYS A 114 8.81 12.35 -1.28
N LEU A 115 7.70 11.63 -1.46
CA LEU A 115 6.39 12.18 -1.77
C LEU A 115 5.39 11.66 -0.76
N ASN A 116 4.71 12.54 -0.04
CA ASN A 116 3.49 12.18 0.68
C ASN A 116 2.32 12.30 -0.29
N LEU A 117 1.52 11.25 -0.40
CA LEU A 117 0.59 11.06 -1.51
C LEU A 117 -0.78 10.63 -1.00
N ARG A 118 -1.79 11.10 -1.73
CA ARG A 118 -3.17 10.65 -1.63
C ARG A 118 -3.67 10.41 -3.05
N LEU A 119 -3.86 9.16 -3.42
CA LEU A 119 -4.12 8.69 -4.78
C LEU A 119 -5.44 7.93 -4.85
N GLU A 120 -6.10 8.05 -5.99
CA GLU A 120 -7.31 7.30 -6.32
C GLU A 120 -6.93 6.01 -7.08
N ALA A 121 -7.90 5.13 -7.29
CA ALA A 121 -7.73 3.92 -8.10
C ALA A 121 -7.10 4.21 -9.47
N GLY A 122 -5.97 3.59 -9.76
CA GLY A 122 -5.16 3.92 -10.93
C GLY A 122 -3.90 3.10 -11.07
N SER A 123 -3.20 3.32 -12.18
CA SER A 123 -1.84 2.83 -12.37
C SER A 123 -0.90 4.02 -12.38
N TYR A 124 0.20 3.88 -11.66
CA TYR A 124 1.16 4.97 -11.47
C TYR A 124 2.58 4.48 -11.77
N SER A 125 3.44 5.41 -12.15
CA SER A 125 4.86 5.18 -12.36
C SER A 125 5.69 6.09 -11.47
N ILE A 126 6.53 5.48 -10.64
CA ILE A 126 7.53 6.15 -9.82
C ILE A 126 8.79 6.26 -10.66
N VAL A 127 9.32 7.47 -10.78
CA VAL A 127 10.54 7.77 -11.52
C VAL A 127 11.58 8.20 -10.52
N VAL A 128 12.63 7.39 -10.39
CA VAL A 128 13.80 7.70 -9.56
C VAL A 128 14.88 8.29 -10.45
N SER A 129 15.46 9.40 -10.02
CA SER A 129 16.56 10.08 -10.69
C SER A 129 17.54 10.67 -9.68
N SER A 130 18.47 11.50 -10.16
CA SER A 130 19.42 12.24 -9.33
C SER A 130 19.52 13.69 -9.78
N GLU A 131 19.65 14.61 -8.83
CA GLU A 131 19.90 16.04 -9.11
C GLU A 131 21.27 16.29 -9.76
N GLU A 132 22.19 15.31 -9.68
CA GLU A 132 23.50 15.37 -10.29
C GLU A 132 23.49 14.76 -11.70
N PRO A 133 23.80 15.54 -12.76
CA PRO A 133 23.83 15.01 -14.12
C PRO A 133 24.82 13.85 -14.28
N GLY A 134 24.32 12.70 -14.75
CA GLY A 134 25.12 11.51 -15.01
C GLY A 134 25.49 10.70 -13.76
N ALA A 135 24.93 11.03 -12.59
CA ALA A 135 25.06 10.19 -11.41
C ALA A 135 24.39 8.83 -11.62
N ALA A 136 25.01 7.80 -11.05
CA ALA A 136 24.59 6.41 -11.13
C ALA A 136 25.02 5.68 -9.86
N GLY A 137 24.28 4.67 -9.43
CA GLY A 137 24.58 3.95 -8.19
C GLY A 137 23.38 3.26 -7.59
N GLY A 138 23.60 2.60 -6.45
CA GLY A 138 22.53 1.89 -5.74
C GLY A 138 21.59 2.85 -5.01
N PHE A 139 20.32 2.48 -4.88
CA PHE A 139 19.35 3.18 -4.04
C PHE A 139 18.36 2.20 -3.42
N SER A 140 17.69 2.64 -2.36
CA SER A 140 16.51 1.98 -1.80
C SER A 140 15.26 2.79 -2.13
N LEU A 141 14.23 2.13 -2.65
CA LEU A 141 12.90 2.68 -2.92
C LEU A 141 11.90 2.01 -1.99
N THR A 142 11.17 2.82 -1.22
CA THR A 142 10.12 2.37 -0.30
C THR A 142 8.78 2.98 -0.70
N LEU A 143 7.75 2.16 -0.83
CA LEU A 143 6.36 2.58 -0.98
C LEU A 143 5.60 2.24 0.31
N ALA A 144 5.57 3.18 1.26
CA ALA A 144 4.87 3.00 2.53
C ALA A 144 3.41 3.45 2.37
N SER A 145 2.46 2.59 2.71
CA SER A 145 1.05 2.93 2.84
C SER A 145 0.79 3.46 4.25
N THR A 146 -0.03 4.51 4.38
CA THR A 146 -0.71 4.84 5.65
C THR A 146 -2.09 4.18 5.73
N ASP A 147 -2.53 3.52 4.64
CA ASP A 147 -3.80 2.80 4.54
C ASP A 147 -3.75 1.34 5.02
N GLU A 148 -2.62 0.85 5.56
CA GLU A 148 -2.69 -0.35 6.42
C GLU A 148 -3.27 0.06 7.77
N THR A 149 -4.53 0.48 7.77
CA THR A 149 -5.37 0.06 8.86
C THR A 149 -6.13 -1.15 8.34
N ASP A 150 -5.47 -2.30 8.32
CA ASP A 150 -6.21 -3.56 8.32
C ASP A 150 -7.29 -3.42 9.38
N VAL A 151 -8.54 -3.49 8.93
CA VAL A 151 -9.66 -3.44 9.86
C VAL A 151 -9.88 -4.84 10.36
N PHE A 152 -9.76 -5.00 11.67
CA PHE A 152 -9.96 -6.26 12.34
C PHE A 152 -10.86 -6.08 13.54
N SER A 153 -11.20 -7.21 14.18
CA SER A 153 -11.89 -7.24 15.46
C SER A 153 -10.97 -7.88 16.49
N ARG A 154 -10.74 -7.23 17.63
CA ARG A 154 -9.94 -7.83 18.71
C ARG A 154 -10.69 -8.97 19.36
N GLY A 155 -10.00 -10.08 19.56
CA GLY A 155 -10.54 -11.32 20.08
C GLY A 155 -10.98 -12.31 18.99
N ASP A 156 -11.01 -11.93 17.71
CA ASP A 156 -11.29 -12.83 16.58
C ASP A 156 -9.97 -13.39 16.01
N GLY A 157 -9.39 -14.35 16.73
CA GLY A 157 -8.06 -14.89 16.45
C GLY A 157 -7.98 -15.76 15.19
N ASN A 158 -9.11 -16.24 14.65
CA ASN A 158 -9.14 -16.92 13.35
C ASN A 158 -9.51 -16.01 12.18
N GLY A 159 -9.98 -14.79 12.44
CA GLY A 159 -10.34 -13.80 11.44
C GLY A 159 -11.60 -14.15 10.64
N ASP A 160 -12.52 -14.92 11.23
CA ASP A 160 -13.75 -15.38 10.58
C ASP A 160 -14.97 -14.45 10.78
N GLY A 161 -14.80 -13.38 11.54
CA GLY A 161 -15.82 -12.37 11.81
C GLY A 161 -16.76 -12.70 12.95
N SER A 162 -16.46 -13.73 13.74
CA SER A 162 -17.22 -14.13 14.91
C SER A 162 -16.33 -14.25 16.14
N LEU A 163 -16.87 -13.93 17.32
CA LEU A 163 -16.18 -14.20 18.58
C LEU A 163 -16.67 -15.52 19.16
N GLU A 164 -15.84 -16.55 19.13
CA GLU A 164 -16.14 -17.90 19.57
C GLU A 164 -15.04 -18.51 20.46
N LEU A 165 -15.28 -19.73 20.94
CA LEU A 165 -14.28 -20.47 21.73
C LEU A 165 -13.00 -20.73 20.93
N THR A 166 -13.13 -20.91 19.61
CA THR A 166 -12.03 -21.22 18.69
C THR A 166 -10.95 -20.15 18.71
N ASP A 167 -11.31 -18.89 18.92
CA ASP A 167 -10.37 -17.77 18.95
C ASP A 167 -9.40 -17.86 20.12
N GLY A 168 -9.93 -18.09 21.33
CA GLY A 168 -9.11 -18.32 22.51
C GLY A 168 -8.25 -19.57 22.38
N ILE A 169 -8.73 -20.61 21.69
CA ILE A 169 -7.96 -21.83 21.45
C ILE A 169 -6.82 -21.60 20.45
N ILE A 170 -7.00 -20.75 19.44
CA ILE A 170 -5.94 -20.41 18.48
C ILE A 170 -4.79 -19.69 19.16
N VAL A 171 -5.10 -18.70 20.01
CA VAL A 171 -4.08 -18.02 20.83
C VAL A 171 -3.30 -19.03 21.67
N LEU A 172 -3.99 -19.94 22.36
CA LEU A 172 -3.33 -20.98 23.17
C LEU A 172 -2.50 -21.96 22.35
N ASN A 173 -2.98 -22.36 21.16
CA ASN A 173 -2.25 -23.28 20.29
C ASN A 173 -0.97 -22.65 19.75
N TYR A 174 -1.05 -21.38 19.34
CA TYR A 174 0.11 -20.59 18.92
C TYR A 174 1.15 -20.52 20.04
N LEU A 175 0.73 -20.21 21.27
CA LEU A 175 1.64 -20.06 22.42
C LEU A 175 2.28 -21.36 22.92
N PHE A 176 1.52 -22.45 23.00
CA PHE A 176 1.94 -23.63 23.77
C PHE A 176 2.15 -24.89 22.93
N THR A 177 1.60 -24.95 21.73
CA THR A 177 1.65 -26.17 20.89
C THR A 177 2.44 -25.99 19.60
N GLY A 178 2.92 -24.77 19.33
CA GLY A 178 3.58 -24.43 18.07
C GLY A 178 2.60 -24.50 16.89
N GLY A 179 1.34 -24.11 17.13
CA GLY A 179 0.34 -23.94 16.08
C GLY A 179 0.75 -22.84 15.09
N GLU A 180 0.03 -22.77 13.97
CA GLU A 180 0.19 -21.70 13.00
C GLU A 180 -0.04 -20.34 13.65
N ALA A 181 0.72 -19.33 13.23
CA ALA A 181 0.54 -17.96 13.70
C ALA A 181 -0.85 -17.45 13.25
N PRO A 182 -1.55 -16.68 14.10
CA PRO A 182 -2.76 -15.95 13.68
C PRO A 182 -2.47 -15.15 12.41
N GLY A 183 -3.41 -15.17 11.46
CA GLY A 183 -3.30 -14.37 10.24
C GLY A 183 -3.27 -12.87 10.52
N CYS A 184 -3.90 -12.46 11.63
CA CYS A 184 -3.84 -11.11 12.15
C CYS A 184 -3.38 -11.15 13.60
N MET A 185 -2.20 -10.60 13.89
CA MET A 185 -1.64 -10.66 15.25
C MET A 185 -2.38 -9.69 16.17
N GLU A 186 -2.82 -8.53 15.69
CA GLU A 186 -3.62 -7.59 16.48
C GLU A 186 -4.98 -8.17 16.89
N ALA A 187 -5.58 -9.01 16.05
CA ALA A 187 -6.84 -9.66 16.39
C ALA A 187 -6.65 -10.67 17.55
N ALA A 188 -5.47 -11.27 17.66
CA ALA A 188 -5.10 -12.19 18.73
C ALA A 188 -4.64 -11.48 20.01
N ASP A 189 -4.06 -10.28 19.93
CA ASP A 189 -3.77 -9.40 21.07
C ASP A 189 -5.07 -8.75 21.56
N SER A 190 -5.75 -9.42 22.49
CA SER A 190 -7.11 -9.08 22.89
C SER A 190 -7.14 -7.92 23.88
N ASP A 191 -6.10 -7.75 24.70
CA ASP A 191 -5.98 -6.64 25.65
C ASP A 191 -5.17 -5.44 25.11
N ASN A 192 -4.59 -5.57 23.92
CA ASN A 192 -3.79 -4.57 23.22
C ASN A 192 -2.59 -4.10 24.04
N ASP A 193 -1.82 -5.05 24.57
CA ASP A 193 -0.60 -4.76 25.33
C ASP A 193 0.70 -4.89 24.50
N GLY A 194 0.57 -5.21 23.22
CA GLY A 194 1.67 -5.39 22.26
C GLY A 194 2.34 -6.76 22.36
N GLN A 195 1.73 -7.74 23.03
CA GLN A 195 2.26 -9.09 23.16
C GLN A 195 1.16 -10.15 23.13
N ILE A 196 1.28 -11.13 22.23
CA ILE A 196 0.44 -12.33 22.30
C ILE A 196 0.84 -13.17 23.51
N SER A 197 -0.07 -13.33 24.46
CA SER A 197 0.16 -13.94 25.74
C SER A 197 -1.05 -14.74 26.25
N LEU A 198 -0.89 -15.38 27.41
CA LEU A 198 -1.98 -16.12 28.05
C LEU A 198 -3.13 -15.17 28.47
N THR A 199 -2.86 -13.90 28.71
CA THR A 199 -3.89 -12.93 29.14
C THR A 199 -4.92 -12.71 28.04
N ASP A 200 -4.52 -12.75 26.77
CA ASP A 200 -5.41 -12.62 25.62
C ASP A 200 -6.46 -13.74 25.56
N ALA A 201 -5.99 -14.99 25.60
CA ALA A 201 -6.86 -16.15 25.63
C ALA A 201 -7.79 -16.12 26.85
N VAL A 202 -7.27 -15.73 28.02
CA VAL A 202 -8.09 -15.59 29.22
C VAL A 202 -9.13 -14.48 29.07
N LEU A 203 -8.79 -13.36 28.43
CA LEU A 203 -9.71 -12.25 28.18
C LEU A 203 -10.86 -12.72 27.30
N ILE A 204 -10.58 -13.33 26.14
CA ILE A 204 -11.58 -13.88 25.22
C ILE A 204 -12.53 -14.83 25.96
N LEU A 205 -11.98 -15.82 26.67
CA LEU A 205 -12.78 -16.82 27.39
C LEU A 205 -13.58 -16.22 28.55
N SER A 206 -13.03 -15.22 29.25
CA SER A 206 -13.73 -14.53 30.35
C SER A 206 -14.89 -13.70 29.83
N TYR A 207 -14.72 -13.05 28.68
CA TYR A 207 -15.77 -12.27 28.03
C TYR A 207 -16.91 -13.19 27.59
N LEU A 208 -16.59 -14.30 26.89
CA LEU A 208 -17.57 -15.26 26.39
C LEU A 208 -18.40 -15.94 27.49
N PHE A 209 -17.76 -16.35 28.60
CA PHE A 209 -18.41 -17.24 29.57
C PHE A 209 -18.71 -16.62 30.93
N GLN A 210 -18.05 -15.51 31.29
CA GLN A 210 -18.13 -14.92 32.63
C GLN A 210 -18.61 -13.47 32.63
N GLY A 211 -18.90 -12.89 31.45
CA GLY A 211 -19.26 -11.48 31.33
C GLY A 211 -18.10 -10.56 31.75
N GLY A 212 -16.86 -10.98 31.45
CA GLY A 212 -15.65 -10.18 31.67
C GLY A 212 -15.61 -8.91 30.81
N ASN A 213 -14.48 -8.21 30.85
CA ASN A 213 -14.26 -7.04 29.99
C ASN A 213 -14.24 -7.48 28.52
N ALA A 214 -14.79 -6.65 27.64
CA ALA A 214 -14.64 -6.85 26.20
C ALA A 214 -13.17 -6.66 25.80
N PRO A 215 -12.72 -7.33 24.72
CA PRO A 215 -11.46 -7.00 24.05
C PRO A 215 -11.31 -5.49 23.81
N ALA A 216 -10.07 -5.03 23.80
CA ALA A 216 -9.71 -3.63 23.56
C ALA A 216 -10.26 -3.16 22.20
N LEU A 217 -10.32 -1.83 22.00
CA LEU A 217 -10.75 -1.28 20.71
C LEU A 217 -9.84 -1.81 19.58
N PRO A 218 -10.37 -2.14 18.39
CA PRO A 218 -11.73 -1.87 17.86
C PRO A 218 -12.90 -2.65 18.48
N GLY A 219 -12.63 -3.59 19.37
CA GLY A 219 -13.61 -4.41 20.09
C GLY A 219 -13.82 -5.76 19.40
N PRO A 220 -14.59 -6.67 20.03
CA PRO A 220 -14.91 -7.93 19.41
C PRO A 220 -16.00 -7.77 18.34
N PRO A 221 -16.13 -8.74 17.42
CA PRO A 221 -17.19 -8.76 16.42
C PRO A 221 -18.58 -8.44 17.01
N GLY A 222 -19.27 -7.47 16.42
CA GLY A 222 -20.64 -7.11 16.79
C GLY A 222 -20.81 -6.25 18.05
N VAL A 223 -19.73 -5.79 18.69
CA VAL A 223 -19.80 -4.92 19.89
C VAL A 223 -18.93 -3.67 19.72
N ASN A 224 -19.42 -2.51 20.17
CA ASN A 224 -18.84 -1.19 19.89
C ASN A 224 -18.75 -0.91 18.38
N THR A 225 -17.58 -0.54 17.86
CA THR A 225 -17.30 -0.47 16.42
C THR A 225 -17.29 -1.87 15.80
N GLY A 226 -16.87 -2.89 16.57
CA GLY A 226 -16.78 -4.29 16.14
C GLY A 226 -15.60 -4.54 15.22
N CYS A 227 -15.43 -3.67 14.22
CA CYS A 227 -14.33 -3.65 13.28
C CYS A 227 -13.70 -2.26 13.25
N GLY A 228 -12.38 -2.21 13.11
CA GLY A 228 -11.70 -0.93 12.97
C GLY A 228 -10.18 -1.05 12.88
N PRO A 229 -9.52 0.10 12.67
CA PRO A 229 -8.08 0.19 12.60
C PRO A 229 -7.43 -0.18 13.95
N ASP A 230 -6.15 -0.54 13.91
CA ASP A 230 -5.35 -0.55 15.14
C ASP A 230 -5.26 0.86 15.74
N THR A 231 -5.25 0.92 17.07
CA THR A 231 -5.13 2.15 17.85
C THR A 231 -3.69 2.54 18.17
N ASP A 232 -2.74 1.64 18.00
CA ASP A 232 -1.32 1.93 18.17
C ASP A 232 -0.74 2.72 17.01
N VAL A 233 0.40 3.36 17.27
CA VAL A 233 1.11 4.12 16.24
C VAL A 233 1.74 3.12 15.26
N PRO A 234 1.54 3.28 13.94
CA PRO A 234 2.18 2.41 12.95
C PRO A 234 3.70 2.33 13.12
N GLY A 235 4.24 1.11 13.11
CA GLY A 235 5.63 0.75 13.35
C GLY A 235 6.08 0.80 14.82
N SER A 236 5.17 1.04 15.76
CA SER A 236 5.49 1.01 17.19
C SER A 236 5.65 -0.43 17.71
N PRO A 237 6.26 -0.66 18.89
CA PRO A 237 6.35 -2.01 19.46
C PRO A 237 5.00 -2.69 19.73
N GLY A 238 3.89 -1.96 19.76
CA GLY A 238 2.53 -2.50 19.91
C GLY A 238 1.80 -2.75 18.59
N ASP A 239 2.37 -2.31 17.47
CA ASP A 239 1.88 -2.63 16.12
C ASP A 239 2.45 -4.00 15.71
N LEU A 240 1.61 -5.02 15.67
CA LEU A 240 1.99 -6.43 15.54
C LEU A 240 1.90 -6.98 14.10
N GLY A 241 1.30 -6.23 13.17
CA GLY A 241 0.95 -6.61 11.82
C GLY A 241 -0.29 -7.52 11.69
N CYS A 242 -1.12 -7.21 10.70
CA CYS A 242 -2.31 -7.97 10.36
C CYS A 242 -2.23 -8.57 8.94
N ASP A 243 -1.34 -9.54 8.72
CA ASP A 243 -1.05 -10.11 7.39
C ASP A 243 -2.30 -10.60 6.61
N SER A 244 -3.33 -11.07 7.33
CA SER A 244 -4.62 -11.46 6.74
C SER A 244 -5.76 -11.42 7.76
N TYR A 245 -6.86 -10.74 7.38
CA TYR A 245 -8.11 -10.75 8.15
C TYR A 245 -9.32 -10.60 7.22
N SER A 246 -10.36 -11.43 7.42
CA SER A 246 -11.55 -11.43 6.55
C SER A 246 -12.86 -11.12 7.26
N GLY A 247 -12.82 -11.02 8.60
CA GLY A 247 -14.01 -10.97 9.46
C GLY A 247 -14.79 -9.66 9.46
N CYS A 248 -14.28 -8.61 8.82
CA CYS A 248 -14.92 -7.29 8.78
C CYS A 248 -15.78 -7.02 7.54
N ASN A 249 -16.00 -8.03 6.70
CA ASN A 249 -16.71 -7.92 5.41
C ASN A 249 -18.13 -8.50 5.42
#